data_AF-A0A7V0ZLJ7-F1
#
_entry.id   AF-A0A7V0ZLJ7-F1
#
_cell.length_a   1.000
_cell.length_b   1.000
_cell.length_c   1.000
_cell.angle_alpha   90.00
_cell.angle_beta   90.00
_cell.angle_gamma   90.00
#
_symmetry.space_group_name_H-M   'P 1'
#
loop_
_entity.id
_entity.type
_entity.pdbx_description
1 polymer ?
#
loop_
_entity_poly.entity_id
_entity_poly.type
_entity_poly.pdbx_seq_one_letter_code
_entity_poly.pdbx_strand_id
1 'polypeptide(L)' 'LNILPVTLSELEASDYKTSDYKKSGDARILLRLSLGSQYLLARITRKSAAELQLKVGDQLFAQIKSAALLMEAADQP' A
#
# COMPACT_ATOMS: atom_id res chain seq x y z
N LEU A 1 18.35 3.34 -3.57
CA LEU A 1 17.03 3.28 -2.89
C LEU A 1 15.98 3.04 -3.96
N ASN A 2 15.09 2.06 -3.79
CA ASN A 2 14.02 1.82 -4.75
C ASN A 2 12.81 2.64 -4.32
N ILE A 3 12.68 3.86 -4.84
CA ILE A 3 11.57 4.77 -4.59
C ILE A 3 10.87 5.02 -5.93
N LEU A 4 9.59 4.66 -6.04
CA LEU A 4 8.86 4.66 -7.29
C LEU A 4 7.64 5.59 -7.18
N PRO A 5 7.43 6.52 -8.13
CA PRO A 5 6.21 7.32 -8.17
C PRO A 5 5.03 6.40 -8.51
N VAL A 6 3.94 6.53 -7.77
CA VAL A 6 2.73 5.71 -7.94
C VAL A 6 1.48 6.53 -7.71
N THR A 7 0.36 6.07 -8.25
CA THR A 7 -0.97 6.65 -7.97
C THR A 7 -1.82 5.67 -7.17
N LEU A 8 -2.41 6.12 -6.06
CA LEU A 8 -3.35 5.31 -5.30
C LEU A 8 -4.61 5.05 -6.13
N SER A 9 -4.83 3.79 -6.53
CA SER A 9 -5.93 3.39 -7.41
C SER A 9 -7.12 2.87 -6.61
N GLU A 10 -6.86 2.08 -5.58
CA GLU A 10 -7.88 1.55 -4.68
C GLU A 10 -7.31 1.49 -3.27
N LEU A 11 -8.17 1.68 -2.28
CA LEU A 11 -7.91 1.33 -0.89
C LEU A 11 -9.07 0.47 -0.38
N GLU A 12 -8.78 -0.50 0.47
CA GLU A 12 -9.81 -1.32 1.10
C GLU A 12 -10.79 -0.43 1.89
N ALA A 13 -12.02 -0.32 1.38
CA ALA A 13 -13.09 0.49 1.96
C ALA A 13 -13.49 -0.07 3.32
N SER A 14 -12.83 0.42 4.36
CA SER A 14 -13.16 0.16 5.74
C SER A 14 -13.24 1.51 6.43
N ASP A 15 -14.37 2.20 6.20
CA ASP A 15 -14.91 3.35 6.93
C ASP A 15 -13.87 4.09 7.79
N TYR A 16 -12.85 4.67 7.14
CA TYR A 16 -11.76 5.40 7.81
C TYR A 16 -12.26 6.66 8.56
N LYS A 17 -13.55 6.95 8.44
CA LYS A 17 -14.30 7.97 9.17
C LYS A 17 -15.17 7.35 10.27
N THR A 18 -14.61 6.70 11.28
CA THR A 18 -15.35 6.60 12.56
C THR A 18 -14.39 6.72 13.75
N SER A 19 -14.81 7.57 14.68
CA SER A 19 -14.08 8.13 15.82
C SER A 19 -13.96 7.16 17.01
N ASP A 20 -14.30 5.88 16.85
CA ASP A 20 -14.43 4.98 17.98
C ASP A 20 -13.59 3.73 17.76
N TYR A 21 -12.51 3.67 18.53
CA TYR A 21 -11.49 2.62 18.56
C TYR A 21 -12.08 1.28 19.06
N LYS A 22 -13.07 0.71 18.38
CA LYS A 22 -13.61 -0.62 18.66
C LYS A 22 -14.36 -1.20 17.45
N LYS A 23 -13.68 -2.06 16.70
CA LYS A 23 -14.13 -3.44 16.44
C LYS A 23 -13.07 -4.23 15.66
N SER A 24 -12.96 -5.49 16.05
CA SER A 24 -12.07 -6.52 15.51
C SER A 24 -12.01 -6.53 13.98
N GLY A 25 -10.83 -6.40 13.38
CA GLY A 25 -10.64 -6.52 11.93
C GLY A 25 -9.40 -5.78 11.40
N ASP A 26 -8.24 -6.42 11.50
CA ASP A 26 -6.92 -6.06 10.92
C ASP A 26 -6.45 -4.59 11.12
N ALA A 27 -5.36 -4.36 11.87
CA ALA A 27 -4.79 -3.01 12.09
C ALA A 27 -4.18 -2.38 10.82
N ARG A 28 -4.17 -3.13 9.72
CA ARG A 28 -3.62 -2.73 8.42
C ARG A 28 -4.73 -2.63 7.37
N ILE A 29 -4.47 -1.84 6.35
CA ILE A 29 -5.28 -1.75 5.14
C ILE A 29 -4.45 -2.13 3.92
N LEU A 30 -5.08 -2.73 2.93
CA LEU A 30 -4.49 -2.98 1.63
C LEU A 30 -4.72 -1.79 0.68
N LEU A 31 -3.67 -1.39 0.00
CA LEU A 31 -3.65 -0.37 -1.06
C LEU A 31 -3.30 -1.03 -2.39
N ARG A 32 -3.97 -0.61 -3.46
CA ARG A 32 -3.57 -0.85 -4.85
C ARG A 32 -2.96 0.42 -5.42
N LEU A 33 -1.70 0.35 -5.83
CA LEU A 33 -0.92 1.47 -6.32
C LEU A 33 -0.60 1.25 -7.80
N SER A 34 -1.04 2.16 -8.66
CA SER A 34 -0.72 2.13 -10.10
C SER A 34 0.73 2.57 -10.31
N LEU A 35 1.47 1.79 -11.11
CA LEU A 35 2.83 2.03 -11.55
C LEU A 35 2.94 1.68 -13.04
N GLY A 36 2.76 2.66 -13.91
CA GLY A 36 2.75 2.43 -15.35
C GLY A 36 1.63 1.48 -15.77
N SER A 37 1.98 0.36 -16.40
CA SER A 37 1.04 -0.70 -16.81
C SER A 37 0.79 -1.77 -15.73
N GLN A 38 1.39 -1.62 -14.55
CA GLN A 38 1.36 -2.62 -13.47
C GLN A 38 0.75 -2.03 -12.20
N TYR A 39 0.43 -2.91 -11.25
CA TYR A 39 0.00 -2.54 -9.91
C TYR A 39 0.95 -3.09 -8.86
N LEU A 40 1.24 -2.26 -7.84
CA LEU A 40 1.84 -2.70 -6.59
C LEU A 40 0.75 -2.84 -5.53
N LEU A 41 0.83 -3.90 -4.73
CA LEU A 41 0.03 -4.05 -3.52
C LEU A 41 0.85 -3.69 -2.31
N ALA A 42 0.32 -2.83 -1.46
CA ALA A 42 0.99 -2.40 -0.24
C ALA A 42 0.03 -2.52 0.95
N ARG A 43 0.52 -3.04 2.08
CA ARG A 43 -0.20 -3.01 3.35
C ARG A 43 0.43 -2.00 4.29
N ILE A 44 -0.37 -1.03 4.74
CA ILE A 44 0.06 -0.02 5.72
C ILE A 44 -0.86 -0.05 6.94
N THR A 45 -0.47 0.62 8.03
CA THR A 45 -1.36 0.74 9.19
C THR A 45 -2.50 1.70 8.92
N ARG A 46 -3.67 1.45 9.53
CA ARG A 46 -4.82 2.38 9.49
C ARG A 46 -4.46 3.77 10.00
N LYS A 47 -3.64 3.82 11.08
CA LYS A 47 -3.15 5.08 11.65
C LYS A 47 -2.41 5.92 10.61
N SER A 48 -1.44 5.33 9.91
CA SER A 48 -0.69 6.02 8.86
C SER A 48 -1.59 6.49 7.71
N ALA A 49 -2.54 5.67 7.29
CA ALA A 49 -3.49 6.04 6.24
C ALA A 49 -4.34 7.26 6.62
N ALA A 50 -4.81 7.30 7.87
CA ALA A 50 -5.59 8.42 8.40
C ALA A 50 -4.75 9.69 8.59
N GLU A 51 -3.53 9.58 9.14
CA GLU A 51 -2.61 10.70 9.32
C GLU A 51 -2.19 11.33 7.98
N LEU A 52 -1.98 10.51 6.96
CA LEU A 52 -1.66 10.94 5.60
C LEU A 52 -2.90 11.36 4.79
N GLN A 53 -4.10 11.16 5.32
CA GLN A 53 -5.39 11.46 4.67
C GLN A 53 -5.52 10.86 3.26
N LEU A 54 -5.02 9.62 3.09
CA LEU A 54 -4.93 8.97 1.78
C LEU A 54 -6.30 8.85 1.11
N LYS A 55 -6.37 9.19 -0.16
CA LYS A 55 -7.54 9.05 -1.02
C LYS A 55 -7.16 8.53 -2.40
N VAL A 56 -8.08 7.81 -3.04
CA VAL A 56 -7.92 7.39 -4.43
C VAL A 56 -7.60 8.61 -5.30
N GLY A 57 -6.60 8.46 -6.17
CA GLY A 57 -6.04 9.52 -7.01
C GLY A 57 -4.79 10.19 -6.47
N ASP A 58 -4.44 9.99 -5.19
CA ASP A 58 -3.23 10.59 -4.61
C ASP A 58 -1.95 10.13 -5.33
N GLN A 59 -1.04 11.08 -5.55
CA GLN A 59 0.31 10.85 -6.06
C GLN A 59 1.24 10.57 -4.88
N LEU A 60 1.81 9.37 -4.84
CA LEU A 60 2.61 8.86 -3.72
C LEU A 60 3.95 8.35 -4.22
N PHE A 61 4.84 8.06 -3.27
CA PHE A 61 6.08 7.33 -3.53
C PHE A 61 6.07 6.00 -2.79
N ALA A 62 6.19 4.89 -3.52
CA ALA A 62 6.39 3.57 -2.95
C ALA A 62 7.88 3.33 -2.70
N GLN A 63 8.28 3.17 -1.44
CA GLN A 63 9.65 2.82 -1.07
C GLN A 63 9.76 1.32 -0.81
N ILE A 64 10.63 0.65 -1.57
CA ILE A 64 10.87 -0.78 -1.48
C ILE A 64 12.26 -1.01 -0.89
N LYS A 65 12.35 -1.81 0.17
CA LYS A 65 13.64 -2.19 0.75
C LYS A 65 14.24 -3.34 -0.06
N SER A 66 15.40 -3.11 -0.69
CA SER A 66 16.03 -4.09 -1.59
C SER A 66 16.27 -5.45 -0.95
N ALA A 67 16.56 -5.50 0.35
CA ALA A 67 16.76 -6.77 1.09
C ALA A 67 15.51 -7.67 1.18
N ALA A 68 14.32 -7.16 0.85
CA ALA A 68 13.06 -7.90 0.83
C ALA A 68 12.59 -8.27 -0.59
N LEU A 69 13.36 -7.92 -1.62
CA LEU A 69 13.06 -8.31 -2.99
C LEU A 69 13.50 -9.75 -3.22
N LEU A 70 12.55 -10.60 -3.54
CA LEU A 70 12.84 -11.89 -4.14
C LEU A 70 13.15 -11.63 -5.61
N MET A 71 14.38 -11.89 -6.01
CA MET A 71 14.72 -12.03 -7.43
C MET A 71 14.36 -13.45 -7.81
N GLU A 72 13.75 -13.64 -8.97
CA GLU A 72 13.54 -14.97 -9.54
C GLU A 72 14.93 -15.63 -9.62
N ALA A 73 15.20 -16.61 -8.76
CA ALA A 73 16.26 -17.57 -9.02
C ALA A 73 15.70 -18.40 -10.17
N ALA A 74 16.23 -18.22 -11.37
CA ALA A 74 15.94 -19.13 -12.46
C ALA A 74 16.30 -20.54 -11.96
N ASP A 75 15.30 -21.30 -11.53
CA ASP A 75 15.42 -22.73 -11.34
C ASP A 75 15.53 -23.30 -12.75
N GLN A 76 16.76 -23.33 -13.26
CA GLN A 76 17.06 -24.03 -14.50
C GLN A 76 16.91 -25.54 -14.20
N PRO A 77 16.08 -26.26 -14.97
CA PRO A 77 15.89 -27.70 -14.78
C PRO A 77 17.17 -28.50 -15.01
#